data_AF-U1PUE0-F1
#
_entry.id   AF-U1PUE0-F1
#
_cell.length_a   1.000
_cell.length_b   1.000
_cell.length_c   1.000
_cell.angle_alpha   90.00
_cell.angle_beta   90.00
_cell.angle_gamma   90.00
#
_symmetry.space_group_name_H-M   'P 1'
#
loop_
_entity.id
_entity.type
_entity.pdbx_description
1 polymer ?
#
loop_
_entity_poly.entity_id
_entity_poly.type
_entity_poly.pdbx_seq_one_letter_code
_entity_poly.pdbx_strand_id
1 'polypeptide(L)'
;MSTDSDAGGDGEMEKINVRVPQSLLTQVDEAWEERGYATKSEFIRDALRDAVNPPTQLSEEALKHLAESREQREQGETVSQDDVKDRLGIDD
;
A
#
# COMPACT_ATOMS: atom_id res chain seq x y z
N MET A 1 9.35 5.15 30.63
CA MET A 1 8.12 5.03 29.83
C MET A 1 8.51 4.39 28.50
N SER A 2 8.44 3.06 28.40
CA SER A 2 8.46 2.36 27.12
C SER A 2 7.29 1.41 27.17
N THR A 3 6.26 1.73 26.40
CA THR A 3 5.04 0.95 26.28
C THR A 3 5.41 -0.35 25.59
N ASP A 4 5.45 -1.43 26.37
CA ASP A 4 4.99 -2.73 25.90
C ASP A 4 3.65 -2.51 25.20
N SER A 5 3.62 -2.75 23.90
CA SER A 5 2.37 -2.94 23.16
C SER A 5 2.43 -4.34 22.60
N ASP A 6 2.33 -5.27 23.55
CA ASP A 6 1.89 -6.64 23.34
C ASP A 6 0.39 -6.55 23.00
N ALA A 7 0.10 -6.30 21.73
CA ALA A 7 -1.27 -6.11 21.25
C ALA A 7 -1.46 -6.82 19.90
N GLY A 8 -1.71 -8.12 19.99
CA GLY A 8 -2.47 -8.85 18.98
C GLY A 8 -1.64 -9.64 17.98
N GLY A 9 -1.19 -10.82 18.39
CA GLY A 9 -0.83 -11.90 17.46
C GLY A 9 0.64 -12.05 17.11
N ASP A 10 1.57 -11.78 18.03
CA ASP A 10 2.98 -12.05 17.76
C ASP A 10 3.28 -13.55 17.98
N GLY A 11 3.33 -14.27 16.86
CA GLY A 11 4.14 -15.47 16.78
C GLY A 11 5.58 -15.18 17.25
N GLU A 12 6.28 -16.21 17.69
CA GLU A 12 7.66 -16.12 18.17
C GLU A 12 8.52 -15.24 17.23
N MET A 13 8.96 -14.07 17.73
CA MET A 13 9.76 -13.12 16.95
C MET A 13 11.25 -13.42 17.08
N GLU A 14 11.92 -13.68 15.97
CA GLU A 14 13.37 -13.86 15.92
C GLU A 14 14.10 -12.57 15.50
N LYS A 15 15.26 -12.30 16.11
CA LYS A 15 16.07 -11.11 15.81
C LYS A 15 16.96 -11.34 14.59
N ILE A 16 16.81 -10.48 13.59
CA ILE A 16 17.74 -10.41 12.45
C ILE A 16 18.77 -9.29 12.66
N ASN A 17 20.02 -9.56 12.29
CA ASN A 17 21.09 -8.55 12.30
C ASN A 17 21.54 -8.31 10.85
N VAL A 18 21.36 -7.10 10.35
CA VAL A 18 21.65 -6.75 8.94
C VAL A 18 22.61 -5.58 8.88
N ARG A 19 23.58 -5.64 7.96
CA ARG A 19 24.44 -4.50 7.61
C ARG A 19 23.90 -3.85 6.36
N VAL A 20 23.70 -2.53 6.42
CA VAL A 20 23.22 -1.72 5.28
C VAL A 20 24.21 -0.59 5.00
N PRO A 21 24.29 -0.09 3.75
CA PRO A 21 25.02 1.13 3.44
C PRO A 21 24.52 2.30 4.29
N GLN A 22 25.41 3.19 4.72
CA GLN A 22 25.04 4.36 5.51
C GLN A 22 24.03 5.27 4.78
N SER A 23 24.19 5.43 3.47
CA SER A 23 23.26 6.20 2.64
C SER A 23 21.84 5.61 2.63
N LEU A 24 21.72 4.28 2.70
CA LEU A 24 20.41 3.62 2.81
C LEU A 24 19.83 3.80 4.21
N LEU A 25 20.66 3.72 5.25
CA LEU A 25 20.22 3.94 6.63
C LEU A 25 19.60 5.33 6.81
N THR A 26 20.23 6.38 6.25
CA THR A 26 19.70 7.74 6.28
C THR A 26 18.33 7.84 5.59
N GLN A 27 18.17 7.25 4.40
CA GLN A 27 16.89 7.25 3.70
C GLN A 27 15.81 6.49 4.47
N VAL A 28 16.18 5.39 5.12
CA VAL A 28 15.24 4.65 5.98
C VAL A 28 14.81 5.51 7.15
N ASP A 29 15.76 6.19 7.82
CA ASP A 29 15.52 7.07 8.97
C ASP A 29 14.58 8.24 8.63
N GLU A 30 14.65 8.80 7.42
CA GLU A 30 13.71 9.82 6.94
C GLU A 30 12.33 9.21 6.61
N ALA A 31 12.31 8.07 5.92
CA ALA A 31 11.08 7.47 5.40
C ALA A 31 10.14 6.93 6.48
N TRP A 32 10.64 6.34 7.57
CA TRP A 32 9.77 5.78 8.61
C TRP A 32 9.04 6.88 9.40
N GLU A 33 9.71 8.02 9.64
CA GLU A 33 9.11 9.18 10.32
C GLU A 33 8.06 9.85 9.43
N GLU A 34 8.38 10.10 8.15
CA GLU A 34 7.45 10.71 7.19
C GLU A 34 6.18 9.88 7.02
N ARG A 35 6.31 8.55 7.03
CA ARG A 35 5.19 7.62 6.91
C ARG A 35 4.46 7.37 8.24
N GLY A 36 4.90 7.98 9.34
CA GLY A 36 4.22 7.94 10.63
C GLY A 36 4.31 6.62 11.39
N TYR A 37 5.35 5.81 11.14
CA TYR A 37 5.57 4.58 11.90
C TYR A 37 5.94 4.88 13.36
N ALA A 38 5.55 4.02 14.30
CA ALA A 38 5.91 4.21 15.71
C ALA A 38 7.38 3.89 15.97
N THR A 39 7.95 2.92 15.22
CA THR A 39 9.37 2.56 15.32
C THR A 39 9.95 2.20 13.95
N LYS A 40 11.25 2.40 13.79
CA LYS A 40 11.98 1.94 12.60
C LYS A 40 11.90 0.43 12.39
N SER A 41 11.90 -0.37 13.48
CA SER A 41 11.77 -1.83 13.40
C SER A 41 10.41 -2.27 12.87
N GLU A 42 9.35 -1.49 13.09
CA GLU A 42 8.04 -1.74 12.50
C GLU A 42 8.05 -1.48 11.00
N PHE A 43 8.60 -0.33 10.57
CA PHE A 43 8.78 -0.01 9.15
C PHE A 43 9.57 -1.08 8.40
N ILE A 44 10.69 -1.55 8.98
CA ILE A 44 11.52 -2.60 8.37
C ILE A 44 10.75 -3.93 8.30
N ARG A 45 10.03 -4.31 9.36
CA ARG A 45 9.21 -5.54 9.34
C ARG A 45 8.11 -5.46 8.30
N ASP A 46 7.47 -4.31 8.13
CA ASP A 46 6.43 -4.12 7.12
C ASP A 46 7.00 -4.22 5.70
N ALA A 47 8.12 -3.56 5.43
CA ALA A 47 8.83 -3.68 4.15
C ALA A 47 9.26 -5.13 3.84
N LEU A 48 9.69 -5.89 4.85
CA LEU A 48 10.01 -7.32 4.70
C LEU A 48 8.75 -8.15 4.42
N ARG A 49 7.63 -7.83 5.06
CA ARG A 49 6.33 -8.50 4.84
C ARG A 49 5.82 -8.25 3.41
N ASP A 50 5.92 -7.01 2.94
CA ASP A 50 5.60 -6.60 1.57
C ASP A 50 6.47 -7.34 0.55
N ALA A 51 7.77 -7.49 0.82
CA ALA A 51 8.68 -8.21 -0.07
C ALA A 51 8.36 -9.71 -0.22
N VAL A 52 7.84 -10.36 0.83
CA VAL A 52 7.48 -11.80 0.80
C VAL A 52 6.03 -12.06 0.41
N ASN A 53 5.15 -11.08 0.62
CA ASN A 53 3.75 -11.13 0.26
C ASN A 53 3.36 -9.81 -0.43
N PRO A 54 3.83 -9.61 -1.68
CA PRO A 54 3.58 -8.36 -2.37
C PRO A 54 2.07 -8.18 -2.53
N PRO A 55 1.54 -6.95 -2.33
CA PRO A 55 0.14 -6.67 -2.56
C PRO A 55 -0.20 -7.12 -3.98
N THR A 56 -1.43 -7.61 -4.16
CA THR A 56 -1.94 -7.94 -5.49
C THR A 56 -1.79 -6.71 -6.37
N GLN A 57 -0.79 -6.73 -7.24
CA GLN A 57 -0.55 -5.65 -8.17
C GLN A 57 -1.66 -5.70 -9.22
N LEU A 58 -2.19 -4.53 -9.55
CA LEU A 58 -3.05 -4.40 -10.72
C LEU A 58 -2.26 -4.85 -11.94
N SER A 59 -2.90 -5.57 -12.85
CA SER A 59 -2.29 -5.87 -14.14
C SER A 59 -1.96 -4.56 -14.87
N GLU A 60 -0.98 -4.57 -15.78
CA GLU A 60 -0.67 -3.43 -16.63
C GLU A 60 -1.93 -2.92 -17.36
N GLU A 61 -2.82 -3.84 -17.74
CA GLU A 61 -4.10 -3.54 -18.35
C GLU A 61 -5.01 -2.75 -17.40
N ALA A 62 -5.17 -3.20 -16.15
CA ALA A 62 -5.99 -2.52 -15.15
C ALA A 62 -5.43 -1.11 -14.83
N LEU A 63 -4.11 -0.95 -14.76
CA LEU A 63 -3.48 0.35 -14.60
C LEU A 63 -3.76 1.28 -15.79
N LYS A 64 -3.71 0.75 -17.02
CA LYS A 64 -4.06 1.50 -18.23
C LYS A 64 -5.52 1.95 -18.21
N HIS A 65 -6.44 1.08 -17.83
CA HIS A 65 -7.86 1.41 -17.70
C HIS A 65 -8.11 2.53 -16.68
N LEU A 66 -7.38 2.54 -15.55
CA LEU A 66 -7.46 3.62 -14.56
C LEU A 66 -6.95 4.95 -15.11
N ALA A 67 -5.87 4.93 -15.90
CA ALA A 67 -5.33 6.13 -16.53
C ALA A 67 -6.32 6.70 -17.57
N GLU A 68 -6.88 5.85 -18.42
CA GLU A 68 -7.89 6.23 -19.42
C GLU A 68 -9.16 6.78 -18.75
N SER A 69 -9.64 6.11 -17.70
CA SER A 69 -10.81 6.58 -16.93
C SER A 69 -10.57 7.97 -16.31
N ARG A 70 -9.35 8.27 -15.86
CA ARG A 70 -9.01 9.60 -15.34
C ARG A 70 -9.10 10.66 -16.44
N GLU A 71 -8.59 10.37 -17.63
CA GLU A 71 -8.65 11.27 -18.79
C GLU A 71 -10.10 11.49 -19.25
N GLN A 72 -10.89 10.43 -19.40
CA GLN A 72 -12.31 10.52 -19.75
C GLN A 72 -13.09 11.41 -18.77
N ARG A 73 -12.81 11.28 -17.47
CA ARG A 73 -13.42 12.14 -16.44
C ARG A 73 -13.04 13.61 -16.60
N GLU A 74 -11.81 13.91 -16.97
CA GLU A 74 -11.35 15.29 -17.23
C GLU A 74 -11.98 15.87 -18.50
N GLN A 75 -12.23 15.03 -19.51
CA GLN A 75 -12.92 15.40 -20.76
C GLN A 75 -14.46 15.43 -20.62
N GLY A 76 -15.00 15.03 -19.47
CA GLY A 76 -16.44 14.95 -19.23
C GLY A 76 -17.14 13.77 -19.92
N GLU A 77 -16.37 12.78 -20.38
CA GLU A 77 -16.85 11.56 -21.05
C GLU A 77 -17.29 10.50 -20.04
N THR A 78 -18.07 10.91 -19.04
CA THR A 78 -18.61 10.02 -18.00
C THR A 78 -20.08 9.74 -18.24
N VAL A 79 -20.55 8.57 -17.83
CA VAL A 79 -21.95 8.16 -17.89
C VAL A 79 -22.56 8.10 -16.49
N SER A 80 -23.87 8.34 -16.37
CA SER A 80 -24.57 8.19 -15.08
C SER A 80 -24.60 6.72 -14.65
N GLN A 81 -24.63 6.49 -13.35
CA GLN A 81 -24.83 5.15 -12.81
C GLN A 81 -26.16 4.53 -13.27
N ASP A 82 -27.23 5.31 -13.31
CA ASP A 82 -28.56 4.84 -13.72
C ASP A 82 -28.55 4.40 -15.19
N ASP A 83 -27.99 5.22 -16.08
CA ASP A 83 -27.85 4.89 -17.51
C ASP A 83 -27.06 3.59 -17.74
N VAL A 84 -26.03 3.34 -16.91
CA VAL A 84 -25.21 2.12 -17.00
C VAL A 84 -25.98 0.89 -16.52
N LYS A 85 -26.74 1.01 -15.42
CA LYS A 85 -27.57 -0.08 -14.89
C LYS A 85 -28.64 -0.49 -15.90
N ASP A 86 -29.34 0.48 -16.48
CA ASP A 86 -30.35 0.26 -17.52
C ASP A 86 -29.72 -0.45 -18.74
N ARG A 87 -28.54 0.01 -19.19
CA ARG A 87 -27.83 -0.59 -20.33
C ARG A 87 -27.38 -2.02 -20.08
N LEU A 88 -26.97 -2.34 -18.86
CA LEU A 88 -26.46 -3.65 -18.48
C LEU A 88 -27.56 -4.61 -18.00
N GLY A 89 -28.81 -4.14 -17.87
CA GLY A 89 -29.93 -4.93 -17.38
C GLY A 89 -29.78 -5.34 -15.92
N ILE A 90 -29.13 -4.49 -15.12
CA ILE A 90 -28.92 -4.71 -13.68
C ILE A 90 -30.01 -3.91 -12.95
N ASP A 91 -31.23 -4.46 -12.96
CA ASP A 91 -32.34 -3.96 -12.14
C ASP A 91 -32.32 -4.65 -10.77
N ASP A 92 -31.95 -3.84 -9.76
CA ASP A 92 -31.80 -4.10 -8.30
C ASP A 92 -30.57 -4.90 -7.83
#